data_AF-A0A6V8EVR9-F1
#
_entry.id   AF-A0A6V8EVR9-F1
#
_cell.length_a   1.000
_cell.length_b   1.000
_cell.length_c   1.000
_cell.angle_alpha   90.00
_cell.angle_beta   90.00
_cell.angle_gamma   90.00
#
_symmetry.space_group_name_H-M   'P 1'
#
loop_
_entity.id
_entity.type
_entity.pdbx_description
1 polymer ?
#
loop_
_entity_poly.entity_id
_entity_poly.type
_entity_poly.pdbx_seq_one_letter_code
_entity_poly.pdbx_strand_id
1 'polypeptide(L)'
;LGGMSGAQAKAAVITGAVGIIAETNRHAVEKRHSQGWLSEMSDDLEWVISRAKEAIANREAISIGYIGNIVDLLEHLEDSNVIPDLCSDQTSLHNPWLG
;
A
#
# COMPACT_ATOMS: atom_id res chain seq x y z
N LEU A 1 -7.81 -0.17 0.00
CA LEU A 1 -8.10 -1.01 -1.20
C LEU A 1 -9.60 -1.36 -1.35
N GLY A 2 -10.48 -0.36 -1.19
CA GLY A 2 -11.90 -0.47 -1.48
C GLY A 2 -12.22 -0.49 -2.98
N GLY A 3 -13.49 -0.27 -3.35
CA GLY A 3 -13.93 -0.22 -4.75
C GLY A 3 -13.15 0.79 -5.60
N MET A 4 -12.93 2.00 -5.07
CA MET A 4 -12.20 3.07 -5.74
C MET A 4 -10.71 3.08 -5.40
N SER A 5 -10.34 2.92 -4.12
CA SER A 5 -8.92 2.99 -3.70
C SER A 5 -8.08 1.81 -4.19
N GLY A 6 -8.69 0.70 -4.65
CA GLY A 6 -7.99 -0.34 -5.40
C GLY A 6 -7.27 0.19 -6.65
N ALA A 7 -7.74 1.27 -7.26
CA ALA A 7 -7.13 1.87 -8.45
C ALA A 7 -5.78 2.54 -8.15
N GLN A 8 -5.52 2.98 -6.91
CA GLN A 8 -4.26 3.64 -6.54
C GLN A 8 -3.06 2.70 -6.73
N ALA A 9 -3.20 1.43 -6.36
CA ALA A 9 -2.18 0.41 -6.56
C ALA A 9 -1.79 0.27 -8.04
N LYS A 10 -2.80 0.16 -8.92
CA LYS A 10 -2.56 0.04 -10.35
C LYS A 10 -2.01 1.33 -10.96
N ALA A 11 -2.50 2.48 -10.52
CA ALA A 11 -2.05 3.78 -10.98
C ALA A 11 -0.57 4.00 -10.67
N ALA A 12 -0.12 3.67 -9.45
CA ALA A 12 1.29 3.75 -9.05
C ALA A 12 2.19 2.98 -10.03
N VAL A 13 1.85 1.72 -10.31
CA VAL A 13 2.60 0.88 -11.26
C VAL A 13 2.60 1.47 -12.68
N ILE A 14 1.46 1.93 -13.19
CA ILE A 14 1.36 2.55 -14.52
C ILE A 14 2.24 3.79 -14.63
N THR A 15 2.34 4.59 -13.55
CA THR A 15 3.19 5.78 -13.50
C THR A 15 4.67 5.48 -13.27
N GLY A 16 5.05 4.22 -13.08
CA GLY A 16 6.42 3.81 -12.81
C GLY A 16 6.86 3.96 -11.36
N ALA A 17 5.91 4.13 -10.42
CA ALA A 17 6.18 4.30 -9.01
C ALA A 17 6.17 2.97 -8.25
N VAL A 18 6.81 2.97 -7.07
CA VAL A 18 6.63 1.97 -6.03
C VAL A 18 5.55 2.47 -5.08
N GLY A 19 4.43 1.77 -4.99
CA GLY A 19 3.31 2.15 -4.12
C GLY A 19 3.15 1.19 -2.95
N ILE A 20 3.02 1.71 -1.73
CA ILE A 20 2.56 0.95 -0.55
C ILE A 20 1.13 1.39 -0.23
N ILE A 21 0.22 0.44 -0.06
CA ILE A 21 -1.19 0.70 0.21
C ILE A 21 -1.62 -0.08 1.45
N ALA A 22 -1.94 0.62 2.54
CA ALA A 22 -2.51 0.00 3.73
C ALA A 22 -4.00 -0.33 3.53
N GLU A 23 -4.41 -1.50 4.00
CA GLU A 23 -5.80 -1.95 4.02
C GLU A 23 -6.00 -2.93 5.17
N THR A 24 -6.98 -2.67 6.04
CA THR A 24 -7.27 -3.51 7.20
C THR A 24 -8.03 -4.78 6.81
N ASN A 25 -8.80 -4.73 5.71
CA ASN A 25 -9.56 -5.87 5.22
C ASN A 25 -8.74 -6.77 4.30
N ARG A 26 -8.21 -7.87 4.85
CA ARG A 26 -7.46 -8.90 4.10
C ARG A 26 -8.18 -9.38 2.85
N HIS A 27 -9.51 -9.62 2.92
CA HIS A 27 -10.27 -10.07 1.76
C HIS A 27 -10.25 -9.05 0.61
N ALA A 28 -10.25 -7.75 0.94
CA ALA A 28 -10.14 -6.71 -0.08
C ALA A 28 -8.78 -6.72 -0.77
N VAL A 29 -7.69 -6.92 -0.03
CA VAL A 29 -6.30 -7.03 -0.51
C VAL A 29 -6.16 -8.23 -1.46
N GLU A 30 -6.54 -9.42 -0.98
CA GLU A 30 -6.48 -10.67 -1.75
C GLU A 30 -7.29 -10.58 -3.05
N LYS A 31 -8.47 -9.96 -2.99
CA LYS A 31 -9.28 -9.70 -4.19
C LYS A 31 -8.54 -8.83 -5.22
N ARG A 32 -7.84 -7.77 -4.80
CA ARG A 32 -7.12 -6.89 -5.74
C ARG A 32 -5.86 -7.57 -6.27
N HIS A 33 -5.18 -8.35 -5.45
CA HIS A 33 -4.04 -9.15 -5.86
C HIS A 33 -4.43 -10.19 -6.92
N SER A 34 -5.47 -11.00 -6.67
CA SER A 34 -5.97 -12.00 -7.63
C SER A 34 -6.48 -11.39 -8.94
N GLN A 35 -6.94 -10.14 -8.93
CA GLN A 35 -7.33 -9.39 -10.13
C GLN A 35 -6.13 -8.81 -10.91
N GLY A 36 -4.91 -8.86 -10.38
CA GLY A 36 -3.72 -8.23 -10.99
C GLY A 36 -3.69 -6.71 -10.84
N TRP A 37 -4.43 -6.17 -9.88
CA TRP A 37 -4.44 -4.75 -9.53
C TRP A 37 -3.40 -4.39 -8.48
N LEU A 38 -2.95 -5.39 -7.71
CA LEU A 38 -1.94 -5.29 -6.68
C LEU A 38 -0.82 -6.32 -6.98
N SER A 39 0.44 -5.88 -6.95
CA SER A 39 1.57 -6.74 -7.31
C SER A 39 1.86 -7.77 -6.21
N GLU A 40 2.00 -7.30 -4.97
CA GLU A 40 2.43 -8.10 -3.82
C GLU A 40 1.65 -7.68 -2.57
N MET A 41 1.64 -8.53 -1.53
CA MET A 41 0.95 -8.23 -0.27
C MET A 41 1.64 -8.89 0.92
N SER A 42 1.60 -8.22 2.08
CA SER A 42 2.15 -8.72 3.34
C SER A 42 1.48 -8.04 4.53
N ASP A 43 1.44 -8.72 5.68
CA ASP A 43 1.10 -8.15 6.99
C ASP A 43 2.34 -7.80 7.84
N ASP A 44 3.54 -8.06 7.31
CA ASP A 44 4.82 -7.72 7.94
C ASP A 44 5.34 -6.37 7.41
N LEU A 45 5.35 -5.37 8.30
CA LEU A 45 5.81 -4.01 8.01
C LEU A 45 7.29 -3.94 7.61
N GLU A 46 8.15 -4.72 8.25
CA GLU A 46 9.59 -4.76 7.94
C GLU A 46 9.80 -5.28 6.51
N TRP A 47 9.07 -6.34 6.17
CA TRP A 47 9.09 -6.88 4.82
C TRP A 47 8.57 -5.85 3.80
N VAL A 48 7.47 -5.15 4.09
CA VAL A 48 6.89 -4.13 3.20
C VAL A 48 7.90 -3.02 2.90
N ILE A 49 8.56 -2.47 3.93
CA ILE A 49 9.55 -1.40 3.74
C ILE A 49 10.78 -1.93 3.01
N SER A 50 11.30 -3.10 3.39
CA SER A 50 12.46 -3.70 2.73
C SER A 50 12.21 -3.93 1.24
N ARG A 51 11.04 -4.51 0.92
CA ARG A 51 10.65 -4.78 -0.47
C ARG A 51 10.47 -3.51 -1.28
N ALA A 52 9.89 -2.46 -0.69
CA ALA A 52 9.76 -1.17 -1.36
C ALA A 52 11.14 -0.55 -1.67
N LYS A 53 12.08 -0.59 -0.73
CA LYS A 53 13.46 -0.09 -0.93
C LYS A 53 14.18 -0.87 -2.04
N GLU A 54 14.03 -2.19 -2.07
CA GLU A 54 14.58 -3.03 -3.13
C GLU A 54 14.01 -2.67 -4.50
N ALA A 55 12.69 -2.50 -4.60
CA ALA A 55 12.02 -2.13 -5.85
C ALA A 55 12.49 -0.75 -6.36
N ILE A 56 12.65 0.22 -5.46
CA ILE A 56 13.19 1.55 -5.79
C ILE A 56 14.61 1.41 -6.34
N ALA A 57 15.48 0.65 -5.67
CA ALA A 57 16.87 0.43 -6.11
C ALA A 57 16.95 -0.24 -7.49
N ASN A 58 16.04 -1.19 -7.74
CA ASN A 58 15.96 -1.93 -9.00
C ASN A 58 15.17 -1.20 -10.10
N ARG A 59 14.61 -0.02 -9.81
CA ARG A 59 13.70 0.74 -10.71
C ARG A 59 12.52 -0.12 -11.18
N GLU A 60 11.99 -0.93 -10.27
CA GLU A 60 10.89 -1.84 -10.51
C GLU A 60 9.57 -1.20 -10.06
N ALA A 61 8.66 -0.97 -10.99
CA ALA A 61 7.35 -0.41 -10.66
C ALA A 61 6.43 -1.49 -10.09
N ILE A 62 6.17 -1.42 -8.78
CA ILE A 62 5.33 -2.39 -8.06
C ILE A 62 4.32 -1.71 -7.13
N SER A 63 3.30 -2.46 -6.75
CA SER A 63 2.35 -2.06 -5.71
C SER A 63 2.30 -3.14 -4.62
N ILE A 64 2.52 -2.72 -3.38
CA ILE A 64 2.56 -3.58 -2.20
C ILE A 64 1.35 -3.26 -1.33
N GLY A 65 0.51 -4.26 -1.06
CA GLY A 65 -0.62 -4.13 -0.14
C GLY A 65 -0.20 -4.52 1.25
N TYR A 66 -0.15 -3.56 2.16
CA TYR A 66 0.03 -3.83 3.58
C TYR A 66 -1.32 -4.20 4.21
N ILE A 67 -1.41 -5.39 4.79
CA ILE A 67 -2.62 -5.90 5.46
C ILE A 67 -2.57 -5.46 6.93
N GLY A 68 -3.05 -4.26 7.21
CA GLY A 68 -2.98 -3.67 8.54
C GLY A 68 -3.50 -2.24 8.58
N ASN A 69 -3.34 -1.56 9.72
CA ASN A 69 -3.80 -0.20 9.90
C ASN A 69 -2.80 0.80 9.31
N ILE A 70 -3.29 1.83 8.63
CA ILE A 70 -2.45 2.91 8.11
C ILE A 70 -1.65 3.62 9.22
N VAL A 71 -2.17 3.68 10.44
CA VAL A 71 -1.45 4.27 11.59
C VAL A 71 -0.15 3.51 11.85
N ASP A 72 -0.20 2.18 11.91
CA ASP A 72 0.97 1.33 12.15
C ASP A 72 2.03 1.53 11.04
N LEU A 73 1.58 1.63 9.79
CA LEU A 73 2.47 1.88 8.66
C LEU A 73 3.14 3.26 8.74
N LEU A 74 2.40 4.30 9.07
CA LEU A 74 2.95 5.67 9.18
C LEU A 74 3.93 5.80 10.34
N GLU A 75 3.60 5.24 11.51
CA GLU A 75 4.51 5.19 12.66
C GLU A 75 5.80 4.44 12.31
N HIS A 76 5.68 3.30 11.62
CA HIS A 76 6.84 2.52 11.22
C HIS A 76 7.72 3.21 10.15
N LEU A 77 7.12 3.98 9.24
CA LEU A 77 7.86 4.80 8.28
C LEU A 77 8.65 5.91 8.99
N GLU A 78 8.05 6.56 9.98
CA GLU A 78 8.71 7.59 10.81
C GLU A 78 9.88 6.98 11.60
N ASP A 79 9.65 5.88 12.31
CA ASP A 79 10.69 5.17 13.08
C ASP A 79 11.84 4.69 12.19
N SER A 80 11.54 4.32 10.95
CA SER A 80 12.52 3.86 9.95
C SER A 80 13.20 5.00 9.19
N ASN A 81 12.82 6.26 9.45
CA ASN A 81 13.25 7.45 8.71
C ASN A 81 13.07 7.30 7.19
N VAL A 82 11.95 6.71 6.77
CA VAL A 82 11.58 6.52 5.37
C VAL A 82 10.52 7.55 5.00
N ILE A 83 10.89 8.51 4.15
CA ILE A 83 10.00 9.58 3.69
C ILE A 83 9.48 9.21 2.29
N PRO A 84 8.16 8.99 2.11
CA PRO A 84 7.59 8.80 0.79
C PRO A 84 7.70 10.07 -0.07
N ASP A 85 7.98 9.92 -1.36
CA ASP A 85 7.95 11.05 -2.30
C ASP A 85 6.56 11.67 -2.41
N LEU A 86 5.51 10.84 -2.27
CA LEU A 86 4.12 11.22 -2.28
C LEU A 86 3.37 10.44 -1.21
N CYS A 87 2.47 11.12 -0.50
CA CYS A 87 1.56 10.52 0.46
C CYS A 87 0.14 11.03 0.20
N SER A 88 -0.84 10.13 0.29
CA SER A 88 -2.27 10.43 0.11
C SER A 88 -3.10 9.42 0.88
N ASP A 89 -4.36 9.76 1.16
CA ASP A 89 -5.32 8.88 1.83
C ASP A 89 -6.61 8.75 1.02
N GLN A 90 -7.15 7.54 0.99
CA GLN A 90 -8.46 7.24 0.41
C GLN A 90 -9.21 6.19 1.25
N THR A 91 -9.00 6.22 2.56
CA THR A 91 -9.87 5.53 3.51
C THR A 91 -11.29 6.11 3.46
N SER A 92 -12.26 5.36 3.97
CA SER A 92 -13.64 5.85 4.06
C SER A 92 -13.83 6.82 5.23
N LEU A 93 -12.90 7.77 5.44
CA LEU A 93 -12.91 8.71 6.58
C LEU A 93 -14.22 9.51 6.71
N HIS A 94 -14.94 9.68 5.59
CA HIS A 94 -16.26 10.30 5.58
C HIS A 94 -17.34 9.51 6.36
N ASN A 95 -17.08 8.24 6.71
CA ASN A 95 -18.00 7.36 7.43
C ASN A 95 -17.30 6.71 8.64
N PRO A 96 -17.18 7.41 9.78
CA PRO A 96 -16.31 6.99 10.88
C PRO A 96 -16.74 5.69 11.60
N TRP A 97 -17.98 5.24 11.42
CA TRP A 97 -18.51 4.07 12.15
C TRP A 97 -18.55 2.77 11.33
N LEU A 98 -18.62 2.89 10.00
CA LEU A 98 -18.77 1.75 9.08
C LEU A 98 -17.73 1.74 7.96
N GLY A 99 -16.83 2.72 7.97
CA GLY A 99 -15.85 3.01 6.94
C GLY A 99 -14.61 2.12 6.96
#